data_AF-A0A965Z2Q5-F1
#
_entry.id   AF-A0A965Z2Q5-F1
#
_cell.length_a   1.000
_cell.length_b   1.000
_cell.length_c   1.000
_cell.angle_alpha   90.00
_cell.angle_beta   90.00
_cell.angle_gamma   90.00
#
_symmetry.space_group_name_H-M   'P 1'
#
loop_
_entity.id
_entity.type
_entity.pdbx_description
1 polymer ?
#
loop_
_entity_poly.entity_id
_entity_poly.type
_entity_poly.pdbx_seq_one_letter_code
_entity_poly.pdbx_strand_id
1 'polypeptide(L)'
;MALINFDCPECGHNLEVDEGGAGFIVKCPECGNPLQIPELPKSHRIRKAAVAAATLLAILGLCAANVFLWARARDADRRASELAPLREALQRAQVLNMEQVAELDRLKAELAAQPESDPEALAQAALAAVAETEELARELGRVGQRLLENSVDDRLRLLRGHMAKVVQAAKNDLPAPPIVTDVGPGQGVQGRKIVFPVLPGPDGQELRQNAVVAGVEGDKVSVLFEGGTATYLLSELHPGVAAFLPVDPLLVLPRRQREAETIRVHQLLQAERDQKIAQLRAAIEAHLPAGTP
;
A
#
# COMPACT_ATOMS: atom_id res chain seq x y z
N MET A 1 12.59 -38.52 60.83
CA MET A 1 11.54 -38.49 61.87
C MET A 1 12.17 -37.79 63.05
N ALA A 2 11.53 -36.74 63.57
CA ALA A 2 12.10 -35.99 64.69
C ALA A 2 11.54 -36.61 65.97
N LEU A 3 12.39 -36.77 66.97
CA LEU A 3 12.09 -37.47 68.21
C LEU A 3 12.11 -36.45 69.34
N ILE A 4 11.13 -36.53 70.26
CA ILE A 4 11.03 -35.66 71.42
C ILE A 4 11.59 -36.44 72.61
N ASN A 5 12.71 -35.95 73.14
CA ASN A 5 13.33 -36.49 74.35
C ASN A 5 12.90 -35.67 75.55
N PHE A 6 12.32 -36.33 76.55
CA PHE A 6 11.94 -35.69 77.80
C PHE A 6 12.03 -36.70 78.96
N ASP A 7 12.38 -36.21 80.14
CA ASP A 7 12.56 -37.05 81.32
C ASP A 7 11.24 -37.17 82.11
N CYS A 8 10.95 -38.37 82.64
CA CYS A 8 9.81 -38.56 83.54
C CYS A 8 10.07 -37.83 84.86
N PRO A 9 9.17 -36.95 85.33
CA PRO A 9 9.43 -36.15 86.55
C PRO A 9 9.52 -36.99 87.83
N GLU A 10 8.90 -38.18 87.85
CA GLU A 10 8.86 -39.03 89.04
C GLU A 10 10.08 -39.96 89.15
N CYS A 11 10.54 -40.54 88.04
CA CYS A 11 11.67 -41.50 88.05
C CYS A 11 12.94 -40.97 87.40
N GLY A 12 12.89 -39.82 86.71
CA GLY A 12 14.01 -39.22 85.99
C GLY A 12 14.47 -39.98 84.74
N HIS A 13 13.74 -41.02 84.31
CA HIS A 13 14.11 -41.80 83.14
C HIS A 13 13.78 -41.04 81.85
N ASN A 14 14.75 -40.95 80.94
CA ASN A 14 14.61 -40.27 79.65
C ASN A 14 13.78 -41.12 78.69
N LEU A 15 12.69 -40.56 78.18
CA LEU A 15 11.81 -41.21 77.22
C LEU A 15 11.88 -40.48 75.88
N GLU A 16 12.03 -41.27 74.82
CA GLU A 16 12.07 -40.79 73.44
C GLU A 16 10.77 -41.19 72.73
N VAL A 17 9.99 -40.19 72.30
CA VAL A 17 8.70 -40.44 71.61
C VAL A 17 8.66 -39.66 70.30
N ASP A 18 8.12 -40.28 69.25
CA ASP A 18 7.95 -39.63 67.94
C ASP A 18 6.95 -38.45 68.03
N GLU A 19 7.11 -37.48 67.15
CA GLU A 19 6.31 -36.24 67.15
C GLU A 19 4.80 -36.47 67.09
N GLY A 20 4.35 -37.59 66.53
CA GLY A 20 2.94 -37.98 66.49
C GLY A 20 2.33 -38.29 67.87
N GLY A 21 3.15 -38.60 68.86
CA GLY A 21 2.73 -38.86 70.24
C GLY A 21 2.67 -37.62 71.14
N ALA A 22 3.07 -36.45 70.65
CA ALA A 22 3.05 -35.23 71.46
C ALA A 22 1.62 -34.84 71.91
N GLY A 23 1.46 -34.54 73.20
CA GLY A 23 0.18 -34.19 73.81
C GLY A 23 -0.66 -35.37 74.33
N PHE A 24 -0.28 -36.61 74.03
CA PHE A 24 -0.96 -37.80 74.58
C PHE A 24 -0.47 -38.12 76.00
N ILE A 25 -1.36 -38.70 76.80
CA ILE A 25 -1.03 -39.23 78.12
C ILE A 25 -0.64 -40.69 77.97
N VAL A 26 0.61 -41.00 78.28
CA VAL A 26 1.15 -42.36 78.24
C VAL A 26 1.66 -42.74 79.63
N LYS A 27 1.61 -44.03 79.95
CA LYS A 27 2.17 -44.51 81.22
C LYS A 27 3.67 -44.68 81.08
N CYS A 28 4.44 -44.20 82.06
CA CYS A 28 5.87 -44.45 82.10
C CYS A 28 6.11 -45.97 82.20
N PRO A 29 6.97 -46.57 81.37
CA PRO A 29 7.24 -48.00 81.42
C PRO A 29 7.91 -48.42 82.74
N GLU A 30 8.67 -47.51 83.37
CA GLU A 30 9.43 -47.81 84.60
C GLU A 30 8.60 -47.62 85.87
N CYS A 31 7.91 -46.48 86.03
CA CYS A 31 7.14 -46.20 87.25
C CYS A 31 5.62 -46.45 87.10
N GLY A 32 5.13 -46.71 85.89
CA GLY A 32 3.71 -46.99 85.61
C GLY A 32 2.78 -45.78 85.69
N ASN A 33 3.26 -44.63 86.17
CA ASN A 33 2.45 -43.43 86.34
C ASN A 33 2.12 -42.78 85.00
N PRO A 34 0.87 -42.29 84.81
CA PRO A 34 0.49 -41.57 83.60
C PRO A 34 1.17 -40.20 83.58
N LEU A 35 1.94 -39.94 82.53
CA LEU A 35 2.56 -38.64 82.27
C LEU A 35 2.05 -38.09 80.94
N GLN A 36 1.94 -36.78 80.85
CA GLN A 36 1.54 -36.11 79.61
C GLN A 36 2.78 -35.65 78.85
N ILE A 37 2.90 -36.07 77.60
CA ILE A 37 4.01 -35.66 76.73
C ILE A 37 3.84 -34.17 76.40
N PRO A 38 4.89 -33.32 76.57
CA PRO A 38 4.78 -31.90 76.29
C PRO A 38 4.36 -31.66 74.84
N GLU A 39 3.39 -30.75 74.64
CA GLU A 39 2.95 -30.38 73.30
C GLU A 39 4.08 -29.69 72.53
N LEU A 40 4.31 -30.12 71.29
CA LEU A 40 5.28 -29.43 70.43
C LEU A 40 4.87 -27.96 70.24
N PRO A 41 5.84 -27.02 70.29
CA PRO A 41 5.55 -25.61 70.06
C PRO A 41 4.95 -25.43 68.65
N LYS A 42 3.87 -24.65 68.55
CA LYS A 42 3.12 -24.39 67.30
C LYS A 42 4.03 -23.93 66.14
N SER A 43 5.19 -23.33 66.43
CA SER A 43 6.20 -22.89 65.47
C SER A 43 6.77 -24.01 64.58
N HIS A 44 6.84 -25.26 65.06
CA HIS A 44 7.38 -26.36 64.28
C HIS A 44 6.46 -26.78 63.12
N ARG A 45 5.14 -26.75 63.33
CA ARG A 45 4.14 -27.00 62.27
C ARG A 45 4.17 -25.90 61.21
N ILE A 46 4.34 -24.65 61.63
CA ILE A 46 4.44 -23.49 60.72
C ILE A 46 5.68 -23.62 59.83
N ARG A 47 6.83 -24.06 60.37
CA ARG A 47 8.06 -24.24 59.58
C ARG A 47 7.94 -25.34 58.53
N LYS A 48 7.34 -26.49 58.86
CA LYS A 48 7.10 -27.56 57.87
C LYS A 48 6.14 -27.11 56.77
N ALA A 49 5.07 -26.40 57.13
CA ALA A 49 4.15 -25.81 56.18
C ALA A 49 4.85 -24.77 55.27
N ALA A 50 5.73 -23.93 55.82
CA ALA A 50 6.48 -22.95 55.05
C ALA A 50 7.46 -23.59 54.06
N VAL A 51 8.18 -24.65 54.45
CA VAL A 51 9.09 -25.38 53.54
C VAL A 51 8.29 -26.08 52.44
N ALA A 52 7.19 -26.76 52.78
CA ALA A 52 6.33 -27.39 51.79
C ALA A 52 5.73 -26.37 50.81
N ALA A 53 5.32 -25.19 51.30
CA ALA A 53 4.85 -24.09 50.45
C ALA A 53 5.96 -23.57 49.54
N ALA A 54 7.18 -23.40 50.04
CA ALA A 54 8.32 -22.93 49.25
C ALA A 54 8.71 -23.92 48.13
N THR A 55 8.71 -25.24 48.40
CA THR A 55 9.00 -26.24 47.36
C THR A 55 7.91 -26.29 46.31
N LEU A 56 6.63 -26.19 46.71
CA LEU A 56 5.50 -26.17 45.79
C LEU A 56 5.54 -24.91 44.90
N LEU A 57 5.90 -23.75 45.45
CA LEU A 57 6.14 -22.53 44.68
C LEU A 57 7.31 -22.66 43.70
N ALA A 58 8.41 -23.30 44.10
CA ALA A 58 9.55 -23.52 43.22
C ALA A 58 9.19 -24.44 42.03
N ILE A 59 8.44 -25.52 42.29
CA ILE A 59 7.95 -26.43 41.24
C ILE A 59 6.99 -25.69 40.31
N LEU A 60 6.05 -24.91 40.84
CA LEU A 60 5.14 -24.09 40.03
C LEU A 60 5.90 -23.08 39.17
N GLY A 61 6.93 -22.43 39.72
CA GLY A 61 7.81 -21.52 38.99
C GLY A 61 8.55 -22.22 37.84
N LEU A 62 9.11 -23.40 38.08
CA LEU A 62 9.81 -24.18 37.06
C LEU A 62 8.85 -24.65 35.94
N CYS A 63 7.65 -25.11 36.31
CA CYS A 63 6.61 -25.46 35.37
C CYS A 63 6.18 -24.26 34.52
N ALA A 64 5.98 -23.09 35.14
CA ALA A 64 5.64 -21.86 34.42
C ALA A 64 6.76 -21.44 33.45
N ALA A 65 8.03 -21.52 33.86
CA ALA A 65 9.17 -21.22 33.00
C ALA A 65 9.25 -22.17 31.80
N ASN A 66 9.02 -23.47 32.01
CA ASN A 66 9.01 -24.46 30.93
C ASN A 66 7.88 -24.19 29.93
N VAL A 67 6.66 -23.90 30.41
CA VAL A 67 5.53 -23.52 29.56
C VAL A 67 5.83 -22.25 28.76
N PHE A 68 6.45 -21.24 29.38
CA PHE A 68 6.84 -20.01 28.71
C PHE A 68 7.86 -20.26 27.60
N LEU A 69 8.88 -21.09 27.85
CA LEU A 69 9.88 -21.44 26.83
C LEU A 69 9.25 -22.21 25.66
N TRP A 70 8.33 -23.13 25.93
CA TRP A 70 7.57 -23.82 24.89
C TRP A 70 6.69 -22.88 24.07
N ALA A 71 6.03 -21.91 24.71
CA ALA A 71 5.25 -20.90 24.01
C ALA A 71 6.14 -20.05 23.09
N ARG A 72 7.34 -19.66 23.56
CA ARG A 72 8.32 -18.92 22.77
C ARG A 72 8.89 -19.73 21.61
N ALA A 73 9.16 -21.02 21.81
CA ALA A 73 9.62 -21.92 20.75
C ALA A 73 8.55 -22.07 19.66
N ARG A 74 7.27 -22.20 20.04
CA ARG A 74 6.15 -22.23 19.09
C ARG A 74 5.99 -20.92 18.32
N ASP A 75 6.20 -19.79 18.98
CA ASP A 75 6.14 -18.49 18.30
C ASP A 75 7.30 -18.32 17.29
N ALA A 76 8.50 -18.78 17.64
CA ALA A 76 9.63 -18.80 16.71
C ALA A 76 9.38 -19.71 15.51
N ASP A 77 8.78 -20.89 15.71
CA ASP A 77 8.43 -21.83 14.65
C ASP A 77 7.34 -21.25 13.72
N ARG A 78 6.33 -20.58 14.29
CA ARG A 78 5.34 -19.82 13.51
C ARG A 78 5.99 -18.78 12.62
N ARG A 79 6.86 -17.94 13.18
CA ARG A 79 7.60 -16.93 12.39
C ARG A 79 8.49 -17.58 11.31
N ALA A 80 9.13 -18.70 11.61
CA ALA A 80 9.92 -19.44 10.62
C ALA A 80 9.04 -19.95 9.47
N SER A 81 7.85 -20.45 9.78
CA SER A 81 6.86 -20.90 8.78
C SER A 81 6.30 -19.74 7.95
N GLU A 82 6.09 -18.57 8.55
CA GLU A 82 5.65 -17.34 7.85
C GLU A 82 6.72 -16.83 6.86
N LEU A 83 8.00 -17.02 7.18
CA LEU A 83 9.12 -16.65 6.30
C LEU A 83 9.46 -17.71 5.25
N ALA A 84 8.95 -18.94 5.36
CA ALA A 84 9.17 -20.00 4.39
C ALA A 84 8.77 -19.60 2.94
N PRO A 85 7.57 -19.04 2.68
CA PRO A 85 7.19 -18.63 1.32
C PRO A 85 8.08 -17.51 0.78
N LEU A 86 8.59 -16.61 1.64
CA LEU A 86 9.51 -15.54 1.22
C LEU A 86 10.87 -16.10 0.80
N ARG A 87 11.40 -17.10 1.52
CA ARG A 87 12.64 -17.79 1.14
C ARG A 87 12.48 -18.48 -0.20
N GLU A 88 11.35 -19.17 -0.40
CA GLU A 88 11.07 -19.84 -1.66
C GLU A 88 10.91 -18.83 -2.81
N ALA A 89 10.20 -17.72 -2.60
CA ALA A 89 10.08 -16.65 -3.57
C ALA A 89 11.45 -16.06 -3.96
N LEU A 90 12.34 -15.86 -2.98
CA LEU A 90 13.70 -15.36 -3.22
C LEU A 90 14.55 -16.36 -4.01
N GLN A 91 14.46 -17.66 -3.70
CA GLN A 91 15.13 -18.70 -4.47
C GLN A 91 14.62 -18.76 -5.92
N ARG A 92 13.29 -18.68 -6.13
CA ARG A 92 12.70 -18.63 -7.47
C ARG A 92 13.17 -17.39 -8.25
N ALA A 93 13.23 -16.23 -7.59
CA ALA A 93 13.72 -15.00 -8.22
C ALA A 93 15.22 -15.10 -8.60
N GLN A 94 16.04 -15.77 -7.78
CA GLN A 94 17.44 -16.02 -8.10
C GLN A 94 17.61 -16.91 -9.33
N VAL A 95 16.82 -17.98 -9.44
CA VAL A 95 16.84 -18.87 -10.62
C VAL A 95 16.43 -18.11 -11.88
N LEU A 96 15.34 -17.33 -11.83
CA LEU A 96 14.91 -16.52 -12.96
C LEU A 96 15.95 -15.49 -13.39
N ASN A 97 16.65 -14.87 -12.42
CA ASN A 97 17.72 -13.92 -12.72
C ASN A 97 18.91 -14.62 -13.40
N MET A 98 19.32 -15.80 -12.92
CA MET A 98 20.37 -16.58 -13.57
C MET A 98 20.00 -17.00 -15.00
N GLU A 99 18.74 -17.37 -15.24
CA GLU A 99 18.22 -17.68 -16.58
C GLU A 99 18.25 -16.45 -17.50
N GLN A 100 17.81 -15.29 -17.00
CA GLN A 100 17.89 -14.03 -17.74
C GLN A 100 19.32 -13.63 -18.06
N VAL A 101 20.26 -13.80 -17.13
CA VAL A 101 21.69 -13.52 -17.37
C VAL A 101 22.26 -14.46 -18.43
N ALA A 102 21.93 -15.75 -18.36
CA ALA A 102 22.37 -16.71 -19.37
C ALA A 102 21.81 -16.40 -20.77
N GLU A 103 20.55 -16.00 -20.85
CA GLU A 103 19.93 -15.57 -22.11
C GLU A 103 20.56 -14.28 -22.64
N LEU A 104 20.86 -13.32 -21.76
CA LEU A 104 21.58 -12.10 -22.14
C LEU A 104 22.98 -12.41 -22.68
N ASP A 105 23.71 -13.34 -22.06
CA ASP A 105 25.04 -13.74 -22.52
C ASP A 105 24.97 -14.50 -23.86
N ARG A 106 23.95 -15.34 -24.04
CA ARG A 106 23.65 -15.97 -25.33
C ARG A 106 23.36 -14.93 -26.40
N LEU A 107 22.46 -13.98 -26.14
CA LEU A 107 22.12 -12.92 -27.10
C LEU A 107 23.33 -12.03 -27.41
N LYS A 108 24.18 -11.72 -26.43
CA LYS A 108 25.45 -11.01 -26.66
C LYS A 108 26.39 -11.82 -27.55
N ALA A 109 26.51 -13.13 -27.34
CA ALA A 109 27.35 -13.99 -28.16
C ALA A 109 26.79 -14.09 -29.60
N GLU A 110 25.48 -14.22 -29.75
CA GLU A 110 24.81 -14.18 -31.06
C GLU A 110 25.03 -12.84 -31.76
N LEU A 111 24.94 -11.71 -31.04
CA LEU A 111 25.19 -10.37 -31.56
C LEU A 111 26.66 -10.16 -31.95
N ALA A 112 27.61 -10.70 -31.17
CA ALA A 112 29.04 -10.66 -31.48
C ALA A 112 29.43 -11.58 -32.64
N ALA A 113 28.67 -12.65 -32.87
CA ALA A 113 28.87 -13.58 -33.98
C ALA A 113 28.25 -13.09 -35.28
N GLN A 114 27.30 -12.15 -35.23
CA GLN A 114 26.85 -11.46 -36.43
C GLN A 114 28.02 -10.66 -37.00
N PRO A 115 28.34 -10.81 -38.30
CA PRO A 115 29.40 -10.03 -38.93
C PRO A 115 29.12 -8.55 -38.67
N GLU A 116 30.13 -7.80 -38.21
CA GLU A 116 30.07 -6.35 -38.03
C GLU A 116 29.47 -5.76 -39.31
N SER A 117 28.18 -5.47 -39.24
CA SER A 117 27.48 -4.86 -40.35
C SER A 117 28.05 -3.46 -40.45
N ASP A 118 28.49 -3.09 -41.64
CA ASP A 118 29.08 -1.78 -41.90
C ASP A 118 28.18 -0.70 -41.26
N PRO A 119 28.66 0.02 -40.23
CA PRO A 119 27.84 0.96 -39.48
C PRO A 119 27.29 2.06 -40.39
N GLU A 120 28.01 2.36 -41.49
CA GLU A 120 27.54 3.27 -42.51
C GLU A 120 26.35 2.70 -43.29
N ALA A 121 26.41 1.44 -43.72
CA ALA A 121 25.29 0.76 -44.38
C ALA A 121 24.05 0.64 -43.47
N LEU A 122 24.24 0.37 -42.17
CA LEU A 122 23.15 0.33 -41.20
C LEU A 122 22.51 1.71 -40.99
N ALA A 123 23.32 2.75 -40.85
CA ALA A 123 22.81 4.11 -40.69
C ALA A 123 22.11 4.60 -41.96
N GLN A 124 22.62 4.28 -43.15
CA GLN A 124 21.94 4.54 -44.42
C GLN A 124 20.59 3.81 -44.52
N ALA A 125 20.54 2.53 -44.14
CA ALA A 125 19.29 1.77 -44.09
C ALA A 125 18.31 2.37 -43.07
N ALA A 126 18.79 2.83 -41.91
CA ALA A 126 17.98 3.50 -40.91
C ALA A 126 17.42 4.83 -41.42
N LEU A 127 18.22 5.64 -42.12
CA LEU A 127 17.74 6.88 -42.76
C LEU A 127 16.69 6.61 -43.85
N ALA A 128 16.88 5.55 -44.65
CA ALA A 128 15.89 5.13 -45.63
C ALA A 128 14.56 4.72 -44.97
N ALA A 129 14.62 3.97 -43.88
CA ALA A 129 13.44 3.58 -43.10
C ALA A 129 12.74 4.79 -42.45
N VAL A 130 13.50 5.79 -41.98
CA VAL A 130 12.93 7.04 -41.47
C VAL A 130 12.24 7.83 -42.58
N ALA A 131 12.83 7.91 -43.78
CA ALA A 131 12.19 8.56 -44.92
C ALA A 131 10.88 7.87 -45.34
N GLU A 132 10.84 6.53 -45.35
CA GLU A 132 9.61 5.77 -45.58
C GLU A 132 8.56 6.05 -44.47
N THR A 133 9.02 6.12 -43.22
CA THR A 133 8.15 6.47 -42.08
C THR A 133 7.58 7.88 -42.21
N GLU A 134 8.36 8.86 -42.68
CA GLU A 134 7.89 10.22 -42.96
C GLU A 134 6.81 10.24 -44.06
N GLU A 135 6.95 9.39 -45.08
CA GLU A 135 5.95 9.25 -46.15
C GLU A 135 4.66 8.61 -45.65
N LEU A 136 4.75 7.49 -44.94
CA LEU A 136 3.61 6.82 -44.31
C LEU A 136 2.92 7.74 -43.30
N ALA A 137 3.67 8.52 -42.52
CA ALA A 137 3.12 9.50 -41.58
C ALA A 137 2.31 10.60 -42.31
N ARG A 138 2.81 11.08 -43.45
CA ARG A 138 2.09 12.04 -44.31
C ARG A 138 0.82 11.41 -44.88
N GLU A 139 0.87 10.18 -45.37
CA GLU A 139 -0.31 9.47 -45.89
C GLU A 139 -1.36 9.24 -44.79
N LEU A 140 -0.94 8.73 -43.63
CA LEU A 140 -1.80 8.56 -42.45
C LEU A 140 -2.40 9.89 -42.00
N GLY A 141 -1.66 10.99 -42.10
CA GLY A 141 -2.19 12.34 -41.84
C GLY A 141 -3.36 12.68 -42.77
N ARG A 142 -3.21 12.44 -44.07
CA ARG A 142 -4.28 12.67 -45.07
C ARG A 142 -5.47 11.74 -44.88
N VAL A 143 -5.24 10.46 -44.57
CA VAL A 143 -6.31 9.49 -44.29
C VAL A 143 -7.03 9.87 -43.00
N GLY A 144 -6.29 10.19 -41.94
CA GLY A 144 -6.85 10.63 -40.66
C GLY A 144 -7.70 11.89 -40.78
N GLN A 145 -7.25 12.88 -41.55
CA GLN A 145 -8.05 14.07 -41.84
C GLN A 145 -9.36 13.71 -42.54
N ARG A 146 -9.32 12.89 -43.61
CA ARG A 146 -10.52 12.42 -44.31
C ARG A 146 -11.47 11.64 -43.40
N LEU A 147 -10.94 10.82 -42.50
CA LEU A 147 -11.77 10.10 -41.52
C LEU A 147 -12.45 11.06 -40.55
N LEU A 148 -11.73 12.06 -40.04
CA LEU A 148 -12.32 13.07 -39.15
C LEU A 148 -13.39 13.91 -39.86
N GLU A 149 -13.20 14.26 -41.13
CA GLU A 149 -14.20 14.97 -41.93
C GLU A 149 -15.48 14.13 -42.11
N ASN A 150 -15.35 12.81 -42.29
CA ASN A 150 -16.47 11.92 -42.60
C ASN A 150 -17.12 11.25 -41.37
N SER A 151 -16.43 11.19 -40.22
CA SER A 151 -16.88 10.45 -39.03
C SER A 151 -17.07 11.36 -37.82
N VAL A 152 -18.33 11.55 -37.41
CA VAL A 152 -18.67 12.33 -36.19
C VAL A 152 -18.12 11.64 -34.94
N ASP A 153 -18.21 10.31 -34.88
CA ASP A 153 -17.78 9.54 -33.71
C ASP A 153 -16.28 9.62 -33.48
N ASP A 154 -15.47 9.60 -34.55
CA ASP A 154 -14.02 9.72 -34.43
C ASP A 154 -13.61 11.12 -33.99
N ARG A 155 -14.30 12.18 -34.46
CA ARG A 155 -14.10 13.56 -33.96
C ARG A 155 -14.42 13.65 -32.46
N LEU A 156 -15.55 13.11 -32.04
CA LEU A 156 -15.95 13.12 -30.63
C LEU A 156 -14.99 12.30 -29.76
N ARG A 157 -14.51 11.15 -30.25
CA ARG A 157 -13.53 10.32 -29.54
C ARG A 157 -12.20 11.06 -29.37
N LEU A 158 -11.69 11.69 -30.44
CA LEU A 158 -10.46 12.47 -30.42
C LEU A 158 -10.57 13.64 -29.43
N LEU A 159 -11.62 14.44 -29.54
CA LEU A 159 -11.87 15.56 -28.64
C LEU A 159 -12.02 15.10 -27.19
N ARG A 160 -12.73 14.00 -26.93
CA ARG A 160 -12.95 13.52 -25.55
C ARG A 160 -11.64 13.12 -24.90
N GLY A 161 -10.78 12.42 -25.65
CA GLY A 161 -9.43 12.07 -25.20
C GLY A 161 -8.58 13.31 -24.92
N HIS A 162 -8.64 14.33 -25.78
CA HIS A 162 -7.94 15.59 -25.56
C HIS A 162 -8.47 16.35 -24.35
N MET A 163 -9.78 16.56 -24.26
CA MET A 163 -10.42 17.28 -23.16
C MET A 163 -10.21 16.59 -21.82
N ALA A 164 -10.16 15.26 -21.77
CA ALA A 164 -9.81 14.53 -20.55
C ALA A 164 -8.41 14.90 -20.06
N LYS A 165 -7.42 15.04 -20.97
CA LYS A 165 -6.06 15.50 -20.61
C LYS A 165 -6.06 16.96 -20.14
N VAL A 166 -6.78 17.84 -20.83
CA VAL A 166 -6.90 19.27 -20.46
C VAL A 166 -7.52 19.43 -19.08
N VAL A 167 -8.64 18.75 -18.81
CA VAL A 167 -9.33 18.75 -17.51
C VAL A 167 -8.42 18.20 -16.41
N GLN A 168 -7.67 17.12 -16.69
CA GLN A 168 -6.75 16.53 -15.73
C GLN A 168 -5.53 17.42 -15.45
N ALA A 169 -5.02 18.14 -16.44
CA ALA A 169 -3.96 19.13 -16.23
C ALA A 169 -4.47 20.30 -15.39
N ALA A 170 -5.61 20.88 -15.79
CA ALA A 170 -6.25 22.01 -15.12
C ALA A 170 -6.72 21.70 -13.69
N LYS A 171 -6.87 20.41 -13.33
CA LYS A 171 -7.14 19.97 -11.96
C LYS A 171 -6.07 20.47 -10.97
N ASN A 172 -4.81 20.50 -11.40
CA ASN A 172 -3.68 20.91 -10.57
C ASN A 172 -3.52 22.43 -10.49
N ASP A 173 -4.15 23.16 -11.42
CA ASP A 173 -4.08 24.62 -11.51
C ASP A 173 -5.21 25.31 -10.72
N LEU A 174 -6.02 24.55 -9.97
CA LEU A 174 -7.07 25.13 -9.13
C LEU A 174 -6.46 25.95 -7.98
N PRO A 175 -7.04 27.13 -7.65
CA PRO A 175 -6.52 28.00 -6.58
C PRO A 175 -6.54 27.31 -5.21
N ALA A 176 -7.49 26.41 -4.99
CA ALA A 176 -7.56 25.55 -3.83
C ALA A 176 -8.16 24.19 -4.22
N PRO A 177 -7.64 23.06 -3.68
CA PRO A 177 -8.24 21.76 -3.92
C PRO A 177 -9.63 21.68 -3.28
N PRO A 178 -10.62 21.06 -3.94
CA PRO A 178 -11.94 20.87 -3.35
C PRO A 178 -11.89 19.84 -2.21
N ILE A 179 -12.74 20.06 -1.21
CA ILE A 179 -12.96 19.11 -0.11
C ILE A 179 -14.05 18.14 -0.57
N VAL A 180 -13.69 16.86 -0.72
CA VAL A 180 -14.61 15.79 -1.10
C VAL A 180 -14.88 14.92 0.12
N THR A 181 -16.14 14.86 0.54
CA THR A 181 -16.59 14.03 1.67
C THR A 181 -17.69 13.09 1.23
N ASP A 182 -17.56 11.80 1.56
CA ASP A 182 -18.62 10.82 1.30
C ASP A 182 -19.85 11.13 2.17
N VAL A 183 -21.02 11.06 1.55
CA VAL A 183 -22.31 11.29 2.18
C VAL A 183 -23.26 10.13 1.86
N GLY A 184 -24.34 10.01 2.63
CA GLY A 184 -25.32 8.94 2.44
C GLY A 184 -25.94 8.95 1.02
N PRO A 185 -26.49 7.80 0.57
CA PRO A 185 -27.19 7.72 -0.71
C PRO A 185 -28.31 8.76 -0.80
N GLY A 186 -28.43 9.42 -1.96
CA GLY A 186 -29.39 10.50 -2.18
C GLY A 186 -28.93 11.89 -1.73
N GLN A 187 -27.72 12.02 -1.15
CA GLN A 187 -27.10 13.29 -0.85
C GLN A 187 -25.89 13.55 -1.76
N GLY A 188 -25.70 14.81 -2.16
CA GLY A 188 -24.58 15.22 -3.00
C GLY A 188 -24.60 14.64 -4.42
N VAL A 189 -23.45 14.69 -5.09
CA VAL A 189 -23.27 14.19 -6.46
C VAL A 189 -22.64 12.79 -6.38
N GLN A 190 -23.41 11.77 -6.72
CA GLN A 190 -23.01 10.35 -6.61
C GLN A 190 -22.59 9.94 -5.19
N GLY A 191 -23.31 10.40 -4.16
CA GLY A 191 -22.97 10.08 -2.76
C GLY A 191 -21.74 10.82 -2.24
N ARG A 192 -21.30 11.89 -2.93
CA ARG A 192 -20.17 12.73 -2.51
C ARG A 192 -20.61 14.17 -2.40
N LYS A 193 -20.30 14.81 -1.27
CA LYS A 193 -20.40 16.26 -1.09
C LYS A 193 -19.06 16.87 -1.48
N ILE A 194 -19.08 17.69 -2.54
CA ILE A 194 -17.91 18.36 -3.07
C ILE A 194 -18.03 19.84 -2.72
N VAL A 195 -17.07 20.36 -1.97
CA VAL A 195 -17.02 21.77 -1.56
C VAL A 195 -15.79 22.42 -2.18
N PHE A 196 -16.00 23.46 -2.98
CA PHE A 196 -14.94 24.30 -3.51
C PHE A 196 -14.74 25.50 -2.58
N PRO A 197 -13.59 25.63 -1.88
CA PRO A 197 -13.32 26.81 -1.05
C PRO A 197 -13.40 28.11 -1.85
N VAL A 198 -12.89 28.06 -3.08
CA VAL A 198 -13.02 29.10 -4.11
C VAL A 198 -13.47 28.39 -5.38
N LEU A 199 -14.59 28.83 -5.96
CA LEU A 199 -15.09 28.34 -7.24
C LEU A 199 -14.54 29.21 -8.37
N PRO A 200 -13.54 28.75 -9.14
CA PRO A 200 -12.94 29.52 -10.22
C PRO A 200 -13.79 29.48 -11.50
N GLY A 201 -13.87 30.62 -12.17
CA GLY A 201 -14.33 30.78 -13.54
C GLY A 201 -13.27 30.36 -14.57
N PRO A 202 -13.52 30.56 -15.88
CA PRO A 202 -12.67 30.02 -16.95
C PRO A 202 -11.24 30.57 -16.89
N ASP A 203 -11.08 31.85 -16.53
CA ASP A 203 -9.79 32.55 -16.44
C ASP A 203 -9.22 32.56 -15.00
N GLY A 204 -9.71 31.66 -14.13
CA GLY A 204 -9.32 31.62 -12.72
C GLY A 204 -9.96 32.71 -11.85
N GLN A 205 -10.85 33.54 -12.41
CA GLN A 205 -11.61 34.52 -11.65
C GLN A 205 -12.42 33.82 -10.54
N GLU A 206 -12.35 34.33 -9.32
CA GLU A 206 -13.17 33.86 -8.23
C GLU A 206 -14.65 34.21 -8.47
N LEU A 207 -15.50 33.19 -8.64
CA LEU A 207 -16.94 33.37 -8.79
C LEU A 207 -17.63 33.37 -7.43
N ARG A 208 -17.33 32.39 -6.58
CA ARG A 208 -17.97 32.19 -5.26
C ARG A 208 -17.00 31.55 -4.26
N GLN A 209 -17.19 31.84 -2.97
CA GLN A 209 -16.50 31.18 -1.86
C GLN A 209 -17.37 30.08 -1.27
N ASN A 210 -16.72 29.02 -0.76
CA ASN A 210 -17.36 27.90 -0.05
C ASN A 210 -18.54 27.28 -0.81
N ALA A 211 -18.40 27.16 -2.13
CA ALA A 211 -19.46 26.66 -3.00
C ALA A 211 -19.59 25.14 -2.88
N VAL A 212 -20.76 24.65 -2.45
CA VAL A 212 -21.09 23.23 -2.38
C VAL A 212 -21.81 22.81 -3.65
N VAL A 213 -21.32 21.79 -4.34
CA VAL A 213 -22.01 21.27 -5.54
C VAL A 213 -23.28 20.53 -5.11
N ALA A 214 -24.43 21.09 -5.48
CA ALA A 214 -25.75 20.57 -5.14
C ALA A 214 -26.23 19.50 -6.13
N GLY A 215 -25.90 19.66 -7.40
CA GLY A 215 -26.33 18.76 -8.47
C GLY A 215 -25.66 19.09 -9.79
N VAL A 216 -25.61 18.09 -10.67
CA VAL A 216 -25.07 18.22 -12.02
C VAL A 216 -26.07 17.62 -13.00
N GLU A 217 -26.54 18.42 -13.95
CA GLU A 217 -27.52 18.02 -14.96
C GLU A 217 -27.01 18.42 -16.35
N GLY A 218 -26.45 17.46 -17.09
CA GLY A 218 -25.82 17.73 -18.38
C GLY A 218 -24.64 18.68 -18.24
N ASP A 219 -24.71 19.84 -18.90
CA ASP A 219 -23.70 20.91 -18.86
C ASP A 219 -23.95 21.95 -17.75
N LYS A 220 -24.97 21.77 -16.91
CA LYS A 220 -25.31 22.70 -15.82
C LYS A 220 -24.84 22.15 -14.48
N VAL A 221 -24.17 23.00 -13.71
CA VAL A 221 -23.70 22.72 -12.35
C VAL A 221 -24.40 23.67 -11.40
N SER A 222 -25.21 23.11 -10.50
CA SER A 222 -25.89 23.87 -9.46
C SER A 222 -25.06 23.86 -8.19
N VAL A 223 -24.76 25.04 -7.65
CA VAL A 223 -23.97 25.22 -6.43
C VAL A 223 -24.74 25.99 -5.37
N LEU A 224 -24.56 25.60 -4.12
CA LEU A 224 -25.07 26.24 -2.90
C LEU A 224 -23.95 27.05 -2.25
N PHE A 225 -24.23 28.27 -1.82
CA PHE A 225 -23.28 29.13 -1.09
C PHE A 225 -24.01 30.02 -0.07
N GLU A 226 -23.25 30.75 0.74
CA GLU A 226 -23.79 31.72 1.71
C GLU A 226 -24.43 32.89 0.95
N GLY A 227 -25.74 32.81 0.70
CA GLY A 227 -26.48 33.77 -0.11
C GLY A 227 -27.47 33.14 -1.10
N GLY A 228 -27.42 31.82 -1.29
CA GLY A 228 -28.45 31.09 -2.06
C GLY A 228 -27.89 30.01 -2.97
N THR A 229 -28.60 29.79 -4.08
CA THR A 229 -28.23 28.85 -5.14
C THR A 229 -27.89 29.59 -6.42
N ALA A 230 -26.89 29.11 -7.15
CA ALA A 230 -26.60 29.55 -8.51
C ALA A 230 -26.36 28.33 -9.40
N THR A 231 -26.68 28.47 -10.68
CA THR A 231 -26.41 27.45 -11.69
C THR A 231 -25.49 28.06 -12.73
N TYR A 232 -24.37 27.38 -12.98
CA TYR A 232 -23.37 27.76 -13.97
C TYR A 232 -23.34 26.73 -15.09
N LEU A 233 -22.99 27.16 -16.29
CA LEU A 233 -22.61 26.22 -17.34
C LEU A 233 -21.19 25.71 -17.08
N LEU A 234 -20.91 24.47 -17.44
CA LEU A 234 -19.58 23.88 -17.26
C LEU A 234 -18.50 24.63 -18.06
N SER A 235 -18.89 25.29 -19.16
CA SER A 235 -18.01 26.19 -19.94
C SER A 235 -17.76 27.56 -19.29
N GLU A 236 -18.52 27.92 -18.25
CA GLU A 236 -18.33 29.14 -17.45
C GLU A 236 -17.50 28.88 -16.19
N LEU A 237 -17.07 27.64 -15.97
CA LEU A 237 -16.25 27.22 -14.85
C LEU A 237 -14.85 26.86 -15.35
N HIS A 238 -13.87 26.93 -14.45
CA HIS A 238 -12.54 26.45 -14.76
C HIS A 238 -12.57 24.96 -15.16
N PRO A 239 -11.86 24.51 -16.21
CA PRO A 239 -11.85 23.12 -16.65
C PRO A 239 -11.50 22.12 -15.54
N GLY A 240 -10.65 22.52 -14.59
CA GLY A 240 -10.27 21.70 -13.44
C GLY A 240 -11.45 21.33 -12.52
N VAL A 241 -12.53 22.11 -12.51
CA VAL A 241 -13.75 21.80 -11.74
C VAL A 241 -14.40 20.52 -12.27
N ALA A 242 -14.43 20.33 -13.60
CA ALA A 242 -15.01 19.15 -14.23
C ALA A 242 -14.29 17.85 -13.85
N ALA A 243 -13.01 17.91 -13.44
CA ALA A 243 -12.24 16.74 -13.00
C ALA A 243 -12.81 16.07 -11.74
N PHE A 244 -13.63 16.77 -10.97
CA PHE A 244 -14.27 16.27 -9.75
C PHE A 244 -15.74 15.92 -9.95
N LEU A 245 -16.30 16.20 -11.13
CA LEU A 245 -17.71 15.99 -11.43
C LEU A 245 -17.86 14.76 -12.35
N PRO A 246 -18.97 14.01 -12.25
CA PRO A 246 -19.23 12.86 -13.11
C PRO A 246 -19.81 13.27 -14.46
N VAL A 247 -19.07 14.08 -15.21
CA VAL A 247 -19.49 14.66 -16.49
C VAL A 247 -18.57 14.24 -17.63
N ASP A 248 -19.10 14.21 -18.85
CA ASP A 248 -18.27 14.04 -20.04
C ASP A 248 -17.35 15.27 -20.17
N PRO A 249 -16.02 15.11 -20.26
CA PRO A 249 -15.07 16.23 -20.43
C PRO A 249 -15.38 17.14 -21.62
N LEU A 250 -16.10 16.64 -22.64
CA LEU A 250 -16.55 17.45 -23.77
C LEU A 250 -17.51 18.58 -23.40
N LEU A 251 -18.18 18.49 -22.24
CA LEU A 251 -19.13 19.51 -21.80
C LEU A 251 -18.44 20.80 -21.33
N VAL A 252 -17.14 20.74 -21.04
CA VAL A 252 -16.33 21.93 -20.73
C VAL A 252 -16.15 22.81 -21.97
N LEU A 253 -16.15 22.21 -23.17
CA LEU A 253 -15.95 22.90 -24.43
C LEU A 253 -17.29 23.27 -25.10
N PRO A 254 -17.57 24.57 -25.33
CA PRO A 254 -18.77 25.01 -26.04
C PRO A 254 -18.95 24.31 -27.38
N ARG A 255 -20.18 23.89 -27.72
CA ARG A 255 -20.46 23.13 -28.95
C ARG A 255 -19.95 23.82 -30.21
N ARG A 256 -20.06 25.14 -30.29
CA ARG A 256 -19.57 25.97 -31.41
C ARG A 256 -18.05 25.95 -31.61
N GLN A 257 -17.28 25.58 -30.59
CA GLN A 257 -15.81 25.53 -30.64
C GLN A 257 -15.26 24.13 -30.94
N ARG A 258 -16.09 23.08 -30.84
CA ARG A 258 -15.64 21.68 -30.95
C ARG A 258 -14.99 21.37 -32.30
N GLU A 259 -15.53 21.91 -33.39
CA GLU A 259 -14.97 21.65 -34.72
C GLU A 259 -13.58 22.27 -34.89
N ALA A 260 -13.44 23.55 -34.54
CA ALA A 260 -12.15 24.24 -34.57
C ALA A 260 -11.12 23.55 -33.66
N GLU A 261 -11.54 23.12 -32.47
CA GLU A 261 -10.66 22.41 -31.54
C GLU A 261 -10.27 21.02 -32.06
N THR A 262 -11.15 20.33 -32.78
CA THR A 262 -10.82 19.03 -33.40
C THR A 262 -9.68 19.18 -34.40
N ILE A 263 -9.79 20.19 -35.28
CA ILE A 263 -8.77 20.50 -36.29
C ILE A 263 -7.45 20.85 -35.58
N ARG A 264 -7.52 21.73 -34.57
CA ARG A 264 -6.35 22.13 -33.78
C ARG A 264 -5.65 20.93 -33.12
N VAL A 265 -6.41 20.07 -32.45
CA VAL A 265 -5.88 18.86 -31.78
C VAL A 265 -5.24 17.92 -32.79
N HIS A 266 -5.87 17.73 -33.95
CA HIS A 266 -5.30 16.89 -35.00
C HIS A 266 -3.97 17.45 -35.53
N GLN A 267 -3.91 18.76 -35.80
CA GLN A 267 -2.69 19.44 -36.23
C GLN A 267 -1.57 19.35 -35.18
N LEU A 268 -1.90 19.52 -33.89
CA LEU A 268 -0.95 19.35 -32.80
C LEU A 268 -0.37 17.94 -32.74
N LEU A 269 -1.22 16.91 -32.90
CA LEU A 269 -0.76 15.51 -32.91
C LEU A 269 0.12 15.20 -34.13
N GLN A 270 -0.21 15.77 -35.29
CA GLN A 270 0.65 15.68 -36.48
C GLN A 270 2.01 16.34 -36.23
N ALA A 271 2.02 17.57 -35.70
CA ALA A 271 3.24 18.30 -35.41
C ALA A 271 4.12 17.57 -34.38
N GLU A 272 3.54 17.01 -33.32
CA GLU A 272 4.29 16.23 -32.31
C GLU A 272 4.93 14.98 -32.94
N ARG A 273 4.19 14.29 -33.81
CA ARG A 273 4.71 13.13 -34.54
C ARG A 273 5.86 13.53 -35.47
N ASP A 274 5.68 14.59 -36.24
CA ASP A 274 6.69 15.07 -37.19
C ASP A 274 7.96 15.54 -36.44
N GLN A 275 7.82 16.18 -35.28
CA GLN A 275 8.93 16.52 -34.39
C GLN A 275 9.68 15.27 -33.91
N LYS A 276 8.96 14.21 -33.49
CA LYS A 276 9.58 12.94 -33.08
C LYS A 276 10.34 12.27 -34.21
N ILE A 277 9.79 12.28 -35.42
CA ILE A 277 10.48 11.73 -36.60
C ILE A 277 11.75 12.53 -36.91
N ALA A 278 11.67 13.87 -36.86
CA ALA A 278 12.85 14.74 -37.03
C ALA A 278 13.92 14.49 -35.96
N GLN A 279 13.53 14.28 -34.70
CA GLN A 279 14.46 13.93 -33.62
C GLN A 279 15.13 12.57 -33.85
N LEU A 280 14.38 11.56 -34.29
CA LEU A 280 14.93 10.23 -34.63
C LEU A 280 15.92 10.33 -35.79
N ARG A 281 15.58 11.09 -36.83
CA ARG A 281 16.47 11.37 -37.95
C ARG A 281 17.77 12.02 -37.48
N ALA A 282 17.69 13.10 -36.72
CA ALA A 282 18.86 13.80 -36.20
C ALA A 282 19.74 12.89 -35.31
N ALA A 283 19.12 12.00 -34.53
CA ALA A 283 19.86 11.02 -33.73
C ALA A 283 20.62 10.01 -34.59
N ILE A 284 20.02 9.51 -35.69
CA ILE A 284 20.68 8.60 -36.63
C ILE A 284 21.80 9.33 -37.38
N GLU A 285 21.55 10.56 -37.85
CA GLU A 285 22.56 11.38 -38.54
C GLU A 285 23.77 11.67 -37.63
N ALA A 286 23.56 11.86 -36.32
CA ALA A 286 24.64 12.04 -35.36
C ALA A 286 25.56 10.82 -35.18
N HIS A 287 25.11 9.62 -35.58
CA HIS A 287 25.93 8.41 -35.57
C HIS A 287 26.70 8.16 -36.87
N LEU A 288 26.42 8.93 -37.93
CA LEU A 288 27.20 8.88 -39.16
C LEU A 288 28.54 9.63 -38.97
N PRO A 289 29.65 9.10 -39.51
CA PRO A 289 30.93 9.81 -39.49
C PRO A 289 30.77 11.15 -40.23
N ALA A 290 31.21 12.24 -39.60
CA ALA A 290 31.18 13.57 -40.19
C ALA A 290 32.20 13.67 -41.35
N GLY A 291 31.86 13.17 -42.55
CA GLY A 291 32.84 13.21 -43.64
C GLY A 291 32.62 12.39 -44.89
N THR A 292 31.38 12.12 -45.33
CA THR A 292 31.14 11.64 -46.71
C THR A 292 30.32 12.71 -47.47
N PRO A 293 30.97 13.57 -48.28
CA PRO A 293 30.27 14.53 -49.14
C PRO A 293 29.48 13.87 -50.27
#